data_AF-A0A2T4TY03-F1
#
_entry.id   AF-A0A2T4TY03-F1
#
_cell.length_a   1.000
_cell.length_b   1.000
_cell.length_c   1.000
_cell.angle_alpha   90.00
_cell.angle_beta   90.00
_cell.angle_gamma   90.00
#
_symmetry.space_group_name_H-M   'P 1'
#
loop_
_entity.id
_entity.type
_entity.pdbx_description
1 polymer ?
#
loop_
_entity_poly.entity_id
_entity_poly.type
_entity_poly.pdbx_seq_one_letter_code
_entity_poly.pdbx_strand_id
1 'polypeptide(L)'
;MVKRALPITYRQSALPGDSGRLPWGLALAGIVCLVIGASWTVRAAEAASSAYVTNAGSASVSVINTATKTVLTNISVGLTPEHIAITPNGAFAYVTNSGSNTVSVIATASNTVVGIPIPVGSNPVGIAITPNGAFAYVTNFGSIPGSVSVIAMASNTVVGTVTVGTNPTGIAITPNGAFAYVANSGSNTVSVIATASNTVVGTVTVGTNPTGIAITPNGAFAYVANSGSHTVSVIATASNTVVGIPIPVGSNPVGIAITPNGAHAYVSNFVANTVSVIDTATNTVVGIPIPVGERPDFLAVSPDGGSVYVPNQSSNTVSVIATATNSVIGSPITVGTAPTGVAFTSVDIPIIPTLSDGALLLLVGAMAATLTLRIARRSIVSR
;
A
#
# COMPACT_ATOMS: atom_id res chain seq x y z
N MET A 1 -26.77 -51.69 -1.64
CA MET A 1 -27.85 -52.40 -2.37
C MET A 1 -28.41 -51.48 -3.43
N VAL A 2 -28.48 -51.99 -4.65
CA VAL A 2 -28.92 -51.37 -5.91
C VAL A 2 -30.41 -51.07 -5.91
N LYS A 3 -30.86 -50.02 -6.61
CA LYS A 3 -32.07 -49.95 -7.46
C LYS A 3 -32.15 -48.56 -8.11
N ARG A 4 -31.78 -48.39 -9.39
CA ARG A 4 -32.48 -48.70 -10.67
C ARG A 4 -33.80 -47.95 -10.88
N ALA A 5 -33.90 -47.40 -12.08
CA ALA A 5 -34.82 -46.37 -12.55
C ALA A 5 -36.04 -46.90 -13.34
N LEU A 6 -36.95 -45.94 -13.63
CA LEU A 6 -37.99 -45.86 -14.69
C LEU A 6 -39.29 -46.68 -14.50
N PRO A 7 -40.42 -46.32 -15.18
CA PRO A 7 -40.71 -45.17 -16.07
C PRO A 7 -42.04 -44.41 -15.75
N ILE A 8 -42.28 -43.25 -16.37
CA ILE A 8 -43.65 -42.70 -16.54
C ILE A 8 -43.97 -42.62 -18.03
N THR A 9 -45.04 -43.30 -18.41
CA THR A 9 -45.52 -43.53 -19.77
C THR A 9 -46.36 -42.34 -20.25
N TYR A 10 -46.09 -41.90 -21.49
CA TYR A 10 -46.83 -40.87 -22.21
C TYR A 10 -48.07 -41.50 -22.89
N ARG A 11 -49.28 -40.98 -22.64
CA ARG A 11 -50.47 -41.29 -23.48
C ARG A 11 -50.84 -40.04 -24.28
N GLN A 12 -50.70 -40.15 -25.60
CA GLN A 12 -51.35 -39.26 -26.57
C GLN A 12 -52.83 -39.63 -26.69
N SER A 13 -53.71 -38.64 -26.61
CA SER A 13 -55.06 -38.69 -27.18
C SER A 13 -55.15 -37.60 -28.24
N ALA A 14 -55.17 -38.00 -29.50
CA ALA A 14 -55.39 -37.13 -30.65
C ALA A 14 -56.88 -37.11 -31.02
N LEU A 15 -57.43 -35.92 -31.26
CA LEU A 15 -58.64 -35.66 -32.04
C LEU A 15 -58.44 -34.34 -32.83
N PRO A 16 -59.13 -34.13 -33.96
CA PRO A 16 -58.45 -33.91 -35.24
C PRO A 16 -58.64 -32.51 -35.82
N GLY A 17 -57.73 -32.15 -36.72
CA GLY A 17 -57.97 -31.11 -37.72
C GLY A 17 -57.57 -29.71 -37.31
N ASP A 18 -56.27 -29.43 -37.26
CA ASP A 18 -55.77 -28.21 -37.93
C ASP A 18 -54.27 -28.33 -38.19
N SER A 19 -53.92 -28.35 -39.46
CA SER A 19 -52.54 -28.41 -39.95
C SER A 19 -51.97 -27.01 -40.00
N GLY A 20 -51.21 -26.62 -38.97
CA GLY A 20 -50.30 -25.48 -39.04
C GLY A 20 -50.16 -24.71 -37.73
N ARG A 21 -48.90 -24.59 -37.26
CA ARG A 21 -48.39 -23.81 -36.11
C ARG A 21 -48.15 -24.63 -34.82
N LEU A 22 -46.93 -25.14 -34.70
CA LEU A 22 -46.34 -25.55 -33.42
C LEU A 22 -46.06 -24.30 -32.53
N PRO A 23 -46.38 -24.34 -31.22
CA PRO A 23 -46.14 -23.22 -30.31
C PRO A 23 -44.67 -23.18 -29.86
N TRP A 24 -44.12 -21.96 -29.79
CA TRP A 24 -42.73 -21.61 -29.53
C TRP A 24 -42.27 -21.81 -28.06
N GLY A 25 -42.83 -22.81 -27.37
CA GLY A 25 -42.67 -22.98 -25.92
C GLY A 25 -41.44 -23.76 -25.45
N LEU A 26 -40.67 -24.40 -26.34
CA LEU A 26 -39.60 -25.34 -25.95
C LEU A 26 -38.17 -24.93 -26.33
N ALA A 27 -37.96 -23.73 -26.87
CA ALA A 27 -36.63 -23.23 -27.19
C ALA A 27 -35.97 -22.40 -26.06
N LEU A 28 -36.65 -22.16 -24.92
CA LEU A 28 -36.11 -21.33 -23.84
C LEU A 28 -35.41 -22.10 -22.71
N ALA A 29 -35.60 -23.43 -22.60
CA ALA A 29 -34.97 -24.21 -21.52
C ALA A 29 -33.56 -24.71 -21.88
N GLY A 30 -33.17 -24.69 -23.16
CA GLY A 30 -31.85 -25.14 -23.62
C GLY A 30 -30.73 -24.08 -23.53
N ILE A 31 -31.05 -22.82 -23.22
CA ILE A 31 -30.08 -21.71 -23.17
C ILE A 31 -29.63 -21.41 -21.72
N VAL A 32 -30.27 -22.00 -20.71
CA VAL A 32 -30.01 -21.66 -19.30
C VAL A 32 -28.97 -22.58 -18.62
N CYS A 33 -28.52 -23.67 -19.25
CA CYS A 33 -27.60 -24.64 -18.63
C CYS A 33 -26.16 -24.66 -19.16
N LEU A 34 -25.71 -23.66 -19.93
CA LEU A 34 -24.30 -23.55 -20.33
C LEU A 34 -23.67 -22.23 -19.85
N VAL A 35 -23.92 -21.85 -18.59
CA VAL A 35 -23.35 -20.62 -17.98
C VAL A 35 -22.41 -20.91 -16.80
N ILE A 36 -22.19 -22.18 -16.41
CA ILE A 36 -21.42 -22.53 -15.19
C ILE A 36 -20.01 -23.09 -15.49
N GLY A 37 -19.43 -22.77 -16.65
CA GLY A 37 -18.12 -23.31 -17.06
C GLY A 37 -17.06 -22.28 -17.46
N ALA A 38 -17.39 -20.99 -17.53
CA ALA A 38 -16.39 -19.98 -17.83
C ALA A 38 -15.66 -19.59 -16.54
N SER A 39 -14.42 -20.04 -16.41
CA SER A 39 -13.47 -19.55 -15.41
C SER A 39 -13.33 -18.03 -15.60
N TRP A 40 -13.98 -17.26 -14.74
CA TRP A 40 -13.79 -15.81 -14.69
C TRP A 40 -12.39 -15.54 -14.14
N THR A 41 -11.38 -15.50 -15.00
CA THR A 41 -10.12 -14.88 -14.60
C THR A 41 -10.33 -13.38 -14.60
N VAL A 42 -10.68 -12.81 -13.45
CA VAL A 42 -10.50 -11.38 -13.21
C VAL A 42 -8.98 -11.17 -13.13
N ARG A 43 -8.34 -10.93 -14.28
CA ARG A 43 -7.07 -10.23 -14.27
C ARG A 43 -7.42 -8.78 -14.04
N ALA A 44 -7.26 -8.31 -12.80
CA ALA A 44 -7.06 -6.89 -12.61
C ALA A 44 -5.85 -6.53 -13.47
N ALA A 45 -6.06 -5.78 -14.55
CA ALA A 45 -4.95 -5.09 -15.19
C ALA A 45 -4.34 -4.21 -14.09
N GLU A 46 -3.04 -4.36 -13.84
CA GLU A 46 -2.31 -3.49 -12.92
C GLU A 46 -2.60 -2.05 -13.34
N ALA A 47 -3.41 -1.34 -12.56
CA ALA A 47 -3.42 0.10 -12.64
C ALA A 47 -1.98 0.49 -12.37
N ALA A 48 -1.27 1.04 -13.35
CA ALA A 48 0.12 1.40 -13.19
C ALA A 48 0.24 2.30 -11.94
N SER A 49 0.76 1.74 -10.85
CA SER A 49 1.04 2.48 -9.64
C SER A 49 2.37 3.18 -9.82
N SER A 50 2.52 4.35 -9.21
CA SER A 50 3.79 5.05 -9.20
C SER A 50 4.43 4.90 -7.84
N ALA A 51 5.70 4.50 -7.81
CA ALA A 51 6.53 4.59 -6.63
C ALA A 51 7.32 5.91 -6.67
N TYR A 52 7.34 6.64 -5.57
CA TYR A 52 8.07 7.89 -5.42
C TYR A 52 9.22 7.64 -4.45
N VAL A 53 10.45 7.85 -4.91
CA VAL A 53 11.68 7.55 -4.17
C VAL A 53 12.44 8.84 -3.91
N THR A 54 12.66 9.17 -2.65
CA THR A 54 13.45 10.32 -2.23
C THR A 54 14.94 10.06 -2.46
N ASN A 55 15.65 11.02 -3.02
CA ASN A 55 17.07 10.96 -3.33
C ASN A 55 17.81 12.07 -2.59
N ALA A 56 18.33 11.76 -1.41
CA ALA A 56 18.93 12.73 -0.49
C ALA A 56 20.08 13.50 -1.14
N GLY A 57 20.94 12.79 -1.89
CA GLY A 57 22.14 13.35 -2.49
C GLY A 57 21.89 14.25 -3.70
N SER A 58 20.74 14.12 -4.36
CA SER A 58 20.40 14.88 -5.58
C SER A 58 19.26 15.87 -5.38
N ALA A 59 18.78 16.06 -4.15
CA ALA A 59 17.68 16.98 -3.82
C ALA A 59 16.44 16.75 -4.72
N SER A 60 16.08 15.49 -4.93
CA SER A 60 15.03 15.11 -5.88
C SER A 60 14.22 13.91 -5.44
N VAL A 61 13.08 13.69 -6.09
CA VAL A 61 12.25 12.48 -5.99
C VAL A 61 12.16 11.81 -7.36
N SER A 62 12.58 10.55 -7.46
CA SER A 62 12.39 9.73 -8.66
C SER A 62 11.00 9.12 -8.66
N VAL A 63 10.26 9.27 -9.76
CA VAL A 63 8.97 8.63 -9.98
C VAL A 63 9.19 7.38 -10.82
N ILE A 64 8.80 6.22 -10.32
CA ILE A 64 8.99 4.92 -10.96
C ILE A 64 7.63 4.35 -11.33
N ASN A 65 7.48 3.89 -12.57
CA ASN A 65 6.35 3.06 -12.97
C ASN A 65 6.55 1.63 -12.44
N THR A 66 5.63 1.13 -11.62
CA THR A 66 5.80 -0.19 -10.98
C THR A 66 5.72 -1.35 -11.95
N ALA A 67 4.88 -1.25 -12.98
CA ALA A 67 4.68 -2.30 -13.96
C ALA A 67 5.91 -2.50 -14.85
N THR A 68 6.52 -1.40 -15.31
CA THR A 68 7.70 -1.45 -16.18
C THR A 68 9.03 -1.40 -15.43
N LYS A 69 9.00 -1.02 -14.13
CA LYS A 69 10.19 -0.82 -13.29
C LYS A 69 11.16 0.21 -13.86
N THR A 70 10.63 1.27 -14.46
CA THR A 70 11.43 2.34 -15.08
C THR A 70 11.14 3.68 -14.41
N VAL A 71 12.17 4.51 -14.26
CA VAL A 71 12.02 5.91 -13.83
C VAL A 71 11.33 6.71 -14.95
N LEU A 72 10.22 7.34 -14.61
CA LEU A 72 9.43 8.21 -15.48
C LEU A 72 9.98 9.64 -15.50
N THR A 73 10.31 10.17 -14.31
CA THR A 73 10.79 11.54 -14.15
C THR A 73 11.49 11.70 -12.80
N ASN A 74 12.23 12.80 -12.64
CA ASN A 74 12.80 13.25 -11.38
C ASN A 74 12.25 14.63 -11.04
N ILE A 75 11.73 14.79 -9.84
CA ILE A 75 11.12 16.02 -9.34
C ILE A 75 12.08 16.69 -8.37
N SER A 76 12.53 17.91 -8.65
CA SER A 76 13.37 18.66 -7.71
C SER A 76 12.57 19.07 -6.47
N VAL A 77 13.14 18.88 -5.29
CA VAL A 77 12.55 19.24 -3.98
C VAL A 77 13.56 20.04 -3.15
N GLY A 78 13.37 20.11 -1.83
CA GLY A 78 14.34 20.74 -0.93
C GLY A 78 15.62 19.93 -0.78
N LEU A 79 16.55 20.44 0.02
CA LEU A 79 17.85 19.81 0.27
C LEU A 79 17.71 18.59 1.19
N THR A 80 18.45 17.54 0.85
CA THR A 80 18.50 16.23 1.53
C THR A 80 17.10 15.69 1.88
N PRO A 81 16.28 15.33 0.88
CA PRO A 81 15.01 14.66 1.12
C PRO A 81 15.23 13.28 1.77
N GLU A 82 14.56 13.00 2.89
CA GLU A 82 14.78 11.78 3.70
C GLU A 82 13.64 10.78 3.57
N HIS A 83 12.39 11.23 3.72
CA HIS A 83 11.22 10.37 3.76
C HIS A 83 10.08 10.99 2.98
N ILE A 84 9.11 10.15 2.60
CA ILE A 84 7.97 10.54 1.79
C ILE A 84 6.72 9.81 2.26
N ALA A 85 5.61 10.54 2.35
CA ALA A 85 4.29 9.99 2.62
C ALA A 85 3.31 10.48 1.55
N ILE A 86 2.41 9.61 1.12
CA ILE A 86 1.38 9.93 0.13
C ILE A 86 0.02 9.99 0.84
N THR A 87 -0.80 10.97 0.46
CA THR A 87 -2.14 11.14 1.04
C THR A 87 -2.99 9.91 0.76
N PRO A 88 -3.95 9.55 1.64
CA PRO A 88 -4.80 8.37 1.45
C PRO A 88 -5.57 8.34 0.12
N ASN A 89 -5.91 9.50 -0.44
CA ASN A 89 -6.56 9.64 -1.74
C ASN A 89 -5.57 9.59 -2.93
N GLY A 90 -4.27 9.38 -2.68
CA GLY A 90 -3.22 9.32 -3.68
C GLY A 90 -2.86 10.64 -4.36
N ALA A 91 -3.51 11.77 -4.02
CA ALA A 91 -3.41 13.02 -4.78
C ALA A 91 -2.12 13.82 -4.55
N PHE A 92 -1.52 13.69 -3.35
CA PHE A 92 -0.33 14.46 -2.98
C PHE A 92 0.71 13.59 -2.28
N ALA A 93 1.98 13.87 -2.56
CA ALA A 93 3.11 13.32 -1.82
C ALA A 93 3.80 14.43 -1.01
N TYR A 94 4.12 14.16 0.24
CA TYR A 94 4.78 15.08 1.17
C TYR A 94 6.16 14.54 1.48
N VAL A 95 7.18 15.35 1.22
CA VAL A 95 8.60 14.96 1.27
C VAL A 95 9.30 15.79 2.33
N THR A 96 9.91 15.14 3.32
CA THR A 96 10.72 15.82 4.35
C THR A 96 12.09 16.16 3.79
N ASN A 97 12.49 17.44 3.86
CA ASN A 97 13.78 17.94 3.38
C ASN A 97 14.66 18.32 4.57
N SER A 98 15.55 17.42 4.98
CA SER A 98 16.28 17.52 6.24
C SER A 98 17.28 18.68 6.27
N GLY A 99 17.83 19.03 5.10
CA GLY A 99 18.83 20.09 4.91
C GLY A 99 18.20 21.46 4.68
N SER A 100 16.90 21.51 4.36
CA SER A 100 16.14 22.76 4.23
C SER A 100 15.23 23.06 5.42
N ASN A 101 15.02 22.11 6.33
CA ASN A 101 14.02 22.20 7.43
C ASN A 101 12.61 22.48 6.90
N THR A 102 12.24 21.84 5.79
CA THR A 102 10.92 22.02 5.15
C THR A 102 10.30 20.70 4.74
N VAL A 103 9.02 20.74 4.38
CA VAL A 103 8.31 19.67 3.67
C VAL A 103 7.89 20.18 2.29
N SER A 104 8.31 19.49 1.23
CA SER A 104 7.82 19.75 -0.14
C SER A 104 6.53 18.99 -0.38
N VAL A 105 5.59 19.59 -1.10
CA VAL A 105 4.32 18.95 -1.50
C VAL A 105 4.35 18.74 -3.00
N ILE A 106 4.08 17.52 -3.46
CA ILE A 106 4.06 17.14 -4.88
C ILE A 106 2.64 16.73 -5.24
N ALA A 107 2.06 17.32 -6.28
CA ALA A 107 0.84 16.80 -6.89
C ALA A 107 1.18 15.56 -7.73
N THR A 108 0.64 14.40 -7.38
CA THR A 108 1.00 13.12 -8.00
C THR A 108 0.46 12.98 -9.42
N ALA A 109 -0.68 13.61 -9.71
CA ALA A 109 -1.30 13.60 -11.04
C ALA A 109 -0.43 14.29 -12.10
N SER A 110 0.29 15.35 -11.72
CA SER A 110 1.15 16.14 -12.61
C SER A 110 2.64 15.94 -12.38
N ASN A 111 3.03 15.26 -11.30
CA ASN A 111 4.44 15.12 -10.86
C ASN A 111 5.15 16.48 -10.69
N THR A 112 4.46 17.45 -10.10
CA THR A 112 4.98 18.81 -9.88
C THR A 112 4.91 19.21 -8.42
N VAL A 113 5.93 19.91 -7.93
CA VAL A 113 5.88 20.56 -6.61
C VAL A 113 4.81 21.64 -6.63
N VAL A 114 3.99 21.71 -5.59
CA VAL A 114 2.90 22.68 -5.43
C VAL A 114 3.11 23.54 -4.19
N GLY A 115 2.86 24.84 -4.33
CA GLY A 115 3.02 25.81 -3.25
C GLY A 115 4.47 26.05 -2.85
N ILE A 116 4.64 26.80 -1.77
CA ILE A 116 5.94 26.97 -1.10
C ILE A 116 6.19 25.78 -0.17
N PRO A 117 7.44 25.32 -0.01
CA PRO A 117 7.76 24.29 0.98
C PRO A 117 7.33 24.72 2.39
N ILE A 118 6.72 23.80 3.14
CA ILE A 118 6.16 24.04 4.47
C ILE A 118 7.31 24.06 5.47
N PRO A 119 7.59 25.17 6.17
CA PRO A 119 8.61 25.20 7.21
C PRO A 119 8.22 24.30 8.39
N VAL A 120 9.16 23.47 8.86
CA VAL A 120 8.99 22.60 10.03
C VAL A 120 10.16 22.78 10.99
N GLY A 121 10.29 21.91 12.00
CA GLY A 121 11.42 21.95 12.93
C GLY A 121 12.74 21.54 12.29
N SER A 122 13.80 21.52 13.10
CA SER A 122 15.16 21.25 12.61
C SER A 122 15.37 19.78 12.24
N ASN A 123 15.99 19.56 11.08
CA ASN A 123 16.37 18.27 10.52
C ASN A 123 15.19 17.27 10.48
N PRO A 124 14.13 17.55 9.70
CA PRO A 124 12.99 16.65 9.58
C PRO A 124 13.39 15.32 8.94
N VAL A 125 12.90 14.20 9.49
CA VAL A 125 13.20 12.84 9.02
C VAL A 125 11.92 12.12 8.61
N GLY A 126 11.20 11.49 9.54
CA GLY A 126 9.97 10.76 9.26
C GLY A 126 8.77 11.67 9.07
N ILE A 127 7.83 11.20 8.26
CA ILE A 127 6.52 11.81 8.04
C ILE A 127 5.44 10.73 7.95
N ALA A 128 4.31 10.95 8.62
CA ALA A 128 3.12 10.11 8.52
C ALA A 128 1.86 10.98 8.40
N ILE A 129 0.90 10.53 7.59
CA ILE A 129 -0.36 11.24 7.32
C ILE A 129 -1.50 10.47 7.98
N THR A 130 -2.43 11.18 8.64
CA THR A 130 -3.59 10.54 9.26
C THR A 130 -4.47 9.86 8.19
N PRO A 131 -5.14 8.74 8.50
CA PRO A 131 -5.97 8.01 7.53
C PRO A 131 -7.10 8.83 6.90
N ASN A 132 -7.59 9.87 7.61
CA ASN A 132 -8.58 10.81 7.08
C ASN A 132 -7.97 11.93 6.20
N GLY A 133 -6.66 11.97 6.03
CA GLY A 133 -5.94 12.97 5.24
C GLY A 133 -5.94 14.38 5.84
N ALA A 134 -6.35 14.56 7.10
CA ALA A 134 -6.50 15.89 7.70
C ALA A 134 -5.18 16.47 8.22
N PHE A 135 -4.29 15.64 8.76
CA PHE A 135 -3.04 16.06 9.37
C PHE A 135 -1.85 15.21 8.91
N ALA A 136 -0.67 15.82 8.84
CA ALA A 136 0.61 15.12 8.77
C ALA A 136 1.43 15.42 10.02
N TYR A 137 2.20 14.43 10.47
CA TYR A 137 3.11 14.54 11.60
C TYR A 137 4.53 14.32 11.10
N VAL A 138 5.42 15.26 11.41
CA VAL A 138 6.82 15.28 10.93
C VAL A 138 7.76 15.30 12.11
N THR A 139 8.63 14.30 12.24
CA THR A 139 9.63 14.24 13.30
C THR A 139 10.79 15.16 12.99
N ASN A 140 11.20 15.97 13.97
CA ASN A 140 12.29 16.93 13.83
C ASN A 140 13.51 16.43 14.64
N PHE A 141 14.40 15.67 13.98
CA PHE A 141 15.51 14.97 14.62
C PHE A 141 16.49 15.92 15.32
N GLY A 142 16.74 17.09 14.73
CA GLY A 142 17.71 18.08 15.22
C GLY A 142 17.18 19.01 16.31
N SER A 143 15.92 18.86 16.72
CA SER A 143 15.34 19.71 17.77
C SER A 143 15.76 19.27 19.17
N ILE A 144 16.00 20.24 20.06
CA ILE A 144 16.31 20.01 21.47
C ILE A 144 15.37 20.89 22.33
N PRO A 145 14.40 20.31 23.08
CA PRO A 145 14.07 18.88 23.12
C PRO A 145 13.53 18.36 21.78
N GLY A 146 13.50 17.03 21.61
CA GLY A 146 12.95 16.40 20.41
C GLY A 146 11.50 16.82 20.17
N SER A 147 11.11 16.98 18.90
CA SER A 147 9.77 17.48 18.57
C SER A 147 9.16 16.83 17.33
N VAL A 148 7.84 16.92 17.22
CA VAL A 148 7.05 16.56 16.05
C VAL A 148 6.21 17.75 15.62
N SER A 149 6.36 18.21 14.38
CA SER A 149 5.49 19.24 13.79
C SER A 149 4.19 18.62 13.30
N VAL A 150 3.06 19.25 13.60
CA VAL A 150 1.72 18.86 13.14
C VAL A 150 1.29 19.82 12.04
N ILE A 151 1.12 19.31 10.83
CA ILE A 151 0.74 20.06 9.64
C ILE A 151 -0.75 19.83 9.36
N ALA A 152 -1.53 20.89 9.24
CA ALA A 152 -2.88 20.82 8.70
C ALA A 152 -2.83 20.74 7.17
N MET A 153 -3.36 19.67 6.60
CA MET A 153 -3.22 19.36 5.17
C MET A 153 -4.08 20.25 4.28
N ALA A 154 -5.20 20.75 4.81
CA ALA A 154 -6.10 21.66 4.06
C ALA A 154 -5.44 23.01 3.75
N SER A 155 -4.56 23.50 4.63
CA SER A 155 -3.87 24.79 4.50
C SER A 155 -2.37 24.64 4.21
N ASN A 156 -1.81 23.43 4.32
CA ASN A 156 -0.36 23.18 4.24
C ASN A 156 0.45 24.05 5.21
N THR A 157 -0.03 24.16 6.46
CA THR A 157 0.62 24.96 7.52
C THR A 157 0.82 24.14 8.78
N VAL A 158 1.92 24.40 9.49
CA VAL A 158 2.12 23.85 10.84
C VAL A 158 1.13 24.51 11.80
N VAL A 159 0.33 23.69 12.48
CA VAL A 159 -0.69 24.12 13.46
C VAL A 159 -0.34 23.75 14.89
N GLY A 160 0.73 22.98 15.10
CA GLY A 160 1.20 22.61 16.41
C GLY A 160 2.55 21.93 16.38
N THR A 161 3.18 21.85 17.56
CA THR A 161 4.41 21.12 17.78
C THR A 161 4.26 20.31 19.06
N VAL A 162 4.57 19.03 18.99
CA VAL A 162 4.50 18.10 20.14
C VAL A 162 5.91 17.78 20.60
N THR A 163 6.22 18.03 21.86
CA THR A 163 7.50 17.61 22.45
C THR A 163 7.49 16.09 22.67
N VAL A 164 8.58 15.43 22.27
CA VAL A 164 8.78 13.98 22.37
C VAL A 164 10.17 13.67 22.93
N GLY A 165 10.56 12.40 22.97
CA GLY A 165 11.92 11.98 23.33
C GLY A 165 12.99 12.50 22.35
N THR A 166 14.25 12.32 22.74
CA THR A 166 15.42 12.87 22.04
C THR A 166 15.66 12.21 20.67
N ASN A 167 16.03 13.01 19.66
CA ASN A 167 16.31 12.59 18.29
C ASN A 167 15.19 11.71 17.67
N PRO A 168 13.96 12.23 17.50
CA PRO A 168 12.88 11.48 16.87
C PRO A 168 13.18 11.21 15.38
N THR A 169 12.88 10.00 14.92
CA THR A 169 13.22 9.51 13.56
C THR A 169 11.99 8.96 12.82
N GLY A 170 11.66 7.68 12.97
CA GLY A 170 10.46 7.10 12.36
C GLY A 170 9.19 7.48 13.10
N ILE A 171 8.11 7.59 12.34
CA ILE A 171 6.76 7.83 12.86
C ILE A 171 5.74 6.98 12.10
N ALA A 172 4.80 6.38 12.82
CA ALA A 172 3.68 5.64 12.24
C ALA A 172 2.38 6.01 12.96
N ILE A 173 1.27 6.03 12.22
CA ILE A 173 -0.06 6.35 12.76
C ILE A 173 -0.93 5.10 12.71
N THR A 174 -1.64 4.85 13.80
CA THR A 174 -2.60 3.74 13.90
C THR A 174 -3.67 3.83 12.79
N PRO A 175 -4.18 2.70 12.27
CA PRO A 175 -5.16 2.70 11.17
C PRO A 175 -6.48 3.45 11.47
N ASN A 176 -6.87 3.54 12.75
CA ASN A 176 -8.01 4.34 13.19
C ASN A 176 -7.69 5.84 13.36
N GLY A 177 -6.43 6.23 13.16
CA GLY A 177 -5.93 7.60 13.27
C GLY A 177 -5.80 8.13 14.70
N ALA A 178 -6.07 7.34 15.73
CA ALA A 178 -6.17 7.83 17.12
C ALA A 178 -4.81 8.12 17.77
N PHE A 179 -3.79 7.37 17.39
CA PHE A 179 -2.44 7.47 17.96
C PHE A 179 -1.35 7.51 16.89
N ALA A 180 -0.33 8.33 17.14
CA ALA A 180 0.94 8.33 16.42
C ALA A 180 2.05 7.81 17.34
N TYR A 181 2.89 6.91 16.83
CA TYR A 181 4.02 6.34 17.54
C TYR A 181 5.31 6.86 16.93
N VAL A 182 6.20 7.40 17.76
CA VAL A 182 7.43 8.09 17.33
C VAL A 182 8.64 7.41 17.93
N ALA A 183 9.53 6.88 17.09
CA ALA A 183 10.79 6.28 17.51
C ALA A 183 11.80 7.38 17.88
N ASN A 184 12.22 7.44 19.15
CA ASN A 184 13.15 8.43 19.67
C ASN A 184 14.55 7.80 19.79
N SER A 185 15.35 7.92 18.74
CA SER A 185 16.64 7.22 18.63
C SER A 185 17.61 7.57 19.76
N GLY A 186 17.66 8.84 20.17
CA GLY A 186 18.58 9.34 21.19
C GLY A 186 18.17 9.01 22.63
N SER A 187 16.96 8.49 22.85
CA SER A 187 16.46 8.15 24.20
C SER A 187 16.05 6.68 24.36
N ASN A 188 16.17 5.85 23.32
CA ASN A 188 15.79 4.43 23.33
C ASN A 188 14.31 4.20 23.73
N THR A 189 13.42 5.09 23.28
CA THR A 189 12.00 5.03 23.59
C THR A 189 11.14 5.24 22.35
N VAL A 190 9.85 4.91 22.47
CA VAL A 190 8.80 5.31 21.54
C VAL A 190 7.81 6.21 22.27
N SER A 191 7.58 7.42 21.76
CA SER A 191 6.51 8.31 22.26
C SER A 191 5.19 7.92 21.63
N VAL A 192 4.11 7.86 22.42
CA VAL A 192 2.74 7.63 21.94
C VAL A 192 1.97 8.94 22.05
N ILE A 193 1.59 9.51 20.91
CA ILE A 193 0.87 10.79 20.81
C ILE A 193 -0.59 10.49 20.51
N ALA A 194 -1.51 11.01 21.34
CA ALA A 194 -2.92 11.06 20.99
C ALA A 194 -3.15 12.17 19.96
N THR A 195 -3.62 11.82 18.76
CA THR A 195 -3.74 12.76 17.63
C THR A 195 -4.86 13.77 17.83
N ALA A 196 -5.91 13.40 18.56
CA ALA A 196 -7.06 14.26 18.86
C ALA A 196 -6.67 15.49 19.71
N SER A 197 -5.70 15.33 20.62
CA SER A 197 -5.23 16.39 21.52
C SER A 197 -3.82 16.87 21.22
N ASN A 198 -3.08 16.18 20.33
CA ASN A 198 -1.65 16.41 20.07
C ASN A 198 -0.79 16.37 21.34
N THR A 199 -1.07 15.40 22.22
CA THR A 199 -0.35 15.23 23.49
C THR A 199 0.28 13.85 23.58
N VAL A 200 1.47 13.76 24.16
CA VAL A 200 2.09 12.47 24.52
C VAL A 200 1.31 11.85 25.67
N VAL A 201 0.76 10.66 25.46
CA VAL A 201 -0.03 9.87 26.43
C VAL A 201 0.71 8.63 26.93
N GLY A 202 1.86 8.31 26.34
CA GLY A 202 2.67 7.17 26.75
C GLY A 202 4.10 7.29 26.24
N THR A 203 5.01 6.61 26.93
CA THR A 203 6.40 6.44 26.49
C THR A 203 6.80 5.01 26.76
N VAL A 204 7.23 4.30 25.73
CA VAL A 204 7.55 2.87 25.77
C VAL A 204 9.04 2.71 25.59
N THR A 205 9.73 2.08 26.55
CA THR A 205 11.14 1.72 26.39
C THR A 205 11.26 0.56 25.40
N VAL A 206 12.18 0.67 24.46
CA VAL A 206 12.46 -0.35 23.43
C VAL A 206 13.97 -0.65 23.39
N GLY A 207 14.45 -1.27 22.32
CA GLY A 207 15.88 -1.47 22.12
C GLY A 207 16.66 -0.17 21.88
N THR A 208 17.96 -0.32 21.66
CA THR A 208 18.90 0.80 21.48
C THR A 208 18.77 1.40 20.08
N ASN A 209 18.76 2.74 20.03
CA ASN A 209 18.71 3.54 18.80
C ASN A 209 17.55 3.12 17.87
N PRO A 210 16.28 3.24 18.32
CA PRO A 210 15.13 2.94 17.49
C PRO A 210 15.01 3.92 16.31
N THR A 211 14.78 3.40 15.11
CA THR A 211 14.74 4.17 13.86
C THR A 211 13.38 4.05 13.18
N GLY A 212 13.15 2.99 12.41
CA GLY A 212 11.91 2.75 11.69
C GLY A 212 10.84 2.16 12.59
N ILE A 213 9.59 2.52 12.31
CA ILE A 213 8.41 2.00 13.00
C ILE A 213 7.28 1.78 12.00
N ALA A 214 6.59 0.64 12.12
CA ALA A 214 5.41 0.31 11.33
C ALA A 214 4.33 -0.29 12.23
N ILE A 215 3.06 -0.04 11.91
CA ILE A 215 1.91 -0.55 12.67
C ILE A 215 1.15 -1.55 11.80
N THR A 216 0.72 -2.66 12.39
CA THR A 216 -0.05 -3.68 11.68
C THR A 216 -1.36 -3.10 11.14
N PRO A 217 -1.89 -3.59 10.01
CA PRO A 217 -3.14 -3.08 9.41
C PRO A 217 -4.36 -3.15 10.33
N ASN A 218 -4.39 -4.10 11.26
CA ASN A 218 -5.42 -4.20 12.29
C ASN A 218 -5.21 -3.27 13.50
N GLY A 219 -4.08 -2.54 13.53
CA GLY A 219 -3.70 -1.60 14.58
C GLY A 219 -3.24 -2.23 15.89
N ALA A 220 -3.15 -3.56 16.00
CA ALA A 220 -2.88 -4.25 17.26
C ALA A 220 -1.42 -4.17 17.72
N PHE A 221 -0.47 -4.10 16.79
CA PHE A 221 0.96 -4.12 17.10
C PHE A 221 1.73 -3.04 16.34
N ALA A 222 2.72 -2.45 17.01
CA ALA A 222 3.75 -1.62 16.38
C ALA A 222 5.10 -2.35 16.42
N TYR A 223 5.78 -2.45 15.29
CA TYR A 223 7.10 -3.05 15.17
C TYR A 223 8.13 -1.95 15.01
N VAL A 224 9.19 -1.99 15.82
CA VAL A 224 10.20 -0.93 15.93
C VAL A 224 11.58 -1.51 15.64
N ALA A 225 12.22 -1.05 14.57
CA ALA A 225 13.59 -1.41 14.23
C ALA A 225 14.57 -0.71 15.21
N ASN A 226 15.37 -1.48 15.94
CA ASN A 226 16.34 -1.00 16.92
C ASN A 226 17.74 -1.13 16.31
N SER A 227 18.16 -0.06 15.65
CA SER A 227 19.36 -0.05 14.82
C SER A 227 20.64 -0.38 15.62
N GLY A 228 20.70 0.05 16.88
CA GLY A 228 21.83 -0.16 17.79
C GLY A 228 21.82 -1.52 18.47
N SER A 229 20.66 -2.18 18.61
CA SER A 229 20.56 -3.52 19.20
C SER A 229 20.50 -4.65 18.17
N HIS A 230 20.35 -4.34 16.88
CA HIS A 230 20.19 -5.32 15.81
C HIS A 230 18.94 -6.21 16.00
N THR A 231 17.86 -5.60 16.52
CA THR A 231 16.60 -6.30 16.83
C THR A 231 15.39 -5.49 16.42
N VAL A 232 14.22 -6.14 16.35
CA VAL A 232 12.92 -5.49 16.25
C VAL A 232 12.15 -5.70 17.55
N SER A 233 11.65 -4.61 18.13
CA SER A 233 10.76 -4.65 19.30
C SER A 233 9.31 -4.65 18.82
N VAL A 234 8.44 -5.40 19.49
CA VAL A 234 7.00 -5.44 19.19
C VAL A 234 6.24 -4.81 20.35
N ILE A 235 5.41 -3.82 20.08
CA ILE A 235 4.60 -3.12 21.08
C ILE A 235 3.13 -3.47 20.85
N ALA A 236 2.44 -3.97 21.87
CA ALA A 236 0.98 -4.08 21.85
C ALA A 236 0.36 -2.69 22.05
N THR A 237 -0.34 -2.19 21.03
CA THR A 237 -0.87 -0.81 21.01
C THR A 237 -2.01 -0.59 22.01
N ALA A 238 -2.73 -1.66 22.37
CA ALA A 238 -3.82 -1.59 23.33
C ALA A 238 -3.35 -1.28 24.76
N SER A 239 -2.10 -1.65 25.10
CA SER A 239 -1.53 -1.46 26.43
C SER A 239 -0.27 -0.58 26.44
N ASN A 240 0.26 -0.22 25.28
CA ASN A 240 1.55 0.46 25.13
C ASN A 240 2.70 -0.28 25.83
N THR A 241 2.73 -1.61 25.71
CA THR A 241 3.78 -2.46 26.31
C THR A 241 4.51 -3.27 25.26
N VAL A 242 5.81 -3.48 25.46
CA VAL A 242 6.60 -4.40 24.63
C VAL A 242 6.15 -5.83 24.92
N VAL A 243 5.92 -6.61 23.86
CA VAL A 243 5.51 -8.01 23.94
C VAL A 243 6.61 -8.93 23.42
N GLY A 244 6.86 -10.01 24.16
CA GLY A 244 7.89 -10.99 23.84
C GLY A 244 9.31 -10.47 24.00
N ILE A 245 10.27 -11.27 23.53
CA ILE A 245 11.67 -10.85 23.43
C ILE A 245 11.88 -10.10 22.10
N PRO A 246 12.80 -9.13 22.04
CA PRO A 246 13.16 -8.48 20.77
C PRO A 246 13.60 -9.51 19.72
N ILE A 247 13.10 -9.36 18.50
CA ILE A 247 13.33 -10.27 17.38
C ILE A 247 14.70 -9.97 16.77
N PRO A 248 15.68 -10.89 16.81
CA PRO A 248 16.97 -10.67 16.17
C PRO A 248 16.84 -10.57 14.65
N VAL A 249 17.48 -9.57 14.05
CA VAL A 249 17.52 -9.35 12.59
C VAL A 249 18.96 -9.10 12.14
N GLY A 250 19.15 -8.67 10.89
CA GLY A 250 20.49 -8.33 10.39
C GLY A 250 21.08 -7.08 11.05
N SER A 251 22.35 -6.82 10.74
CA SER A 251 23.07 -5.69 11.33
C SER A 251 22.47 -4.34 10.93
N ASN A 252 22.30 -3.49 11.94
CA ASN A 252 21.81 -2.12 11.86
C ASN A 252 20.47 -1.98 11.09
N PRO A 253 19.36 -2.51 11.64
CA PRO A 253 18.06 -2.38 11.00
C PRO A 253 17.60 -0.92 11.00
N VAL A 254 17.15 -0.40 9.86
CA VAL A 254 16.76 1.02 9.69
C VAL A 254 15.28 1.17 9.38
N GLY A 255 14.82 0.66 8.23
CA GLY A 255 13.44 0.73 7.79
C GLY A 255 12.65 -0.53 8.12
N ILE A 256 11.34 -0.38 8.29
CA ILE A 256 10.42 -1.50 8.48
C ILE A 256 9.08 -1.18 7.80
N ALA A 257 8.53 -2.14 7.06
CA ALA A 257 7.18 -2.05 6.50
C ALA A 257 6.44 -3.36 6.64
N ILE A 258 5.12 -3.27 6.82
CA ILE A 258 4.25 -4.42 7.03
C ILE A 258 3.35 -4.59 5.80
N THR A 259 3.21 -5.83 5.36
CA THR A 259 2.33 -6.20 4.24
C THR A 259 0.87 -5.79 4.51
N PRO A 260 0.07 -5.44 3.49
CA PRO A 260 -1.33 -5.02 3.68
C PRO A 260 -2.23 -6.06 4.36
N ASN A 261 -1.93 -7.35 4.20
CA ASN A 261 -2.62 -8.45 4.90
C ASN A 261 -2.14 -8.65 6.35
N GLY A 262 -1.08 -7.93 6.75
CA GLY A 262 -0.49 -7.98 8.08
C GLY A 262 0.37 -9.20 8.37
N ALA A 263 0.58 -10.12 7.41
CA ALA A 263 1.21 -11.42 7.65
C ALA A 263 2.73 -11.34 7.83
N HIS A 264 3.39 -10.45 7.08
CA HIS A 264 4.83 -10.28 7.12
C HIS A 264 5.25 -8.82 7.34
N ALA A 265 6.33 -8.64 8.09
CA ALA A 265 7.09 -7.39 8.17
C ALA A 265 8.46 -7.55 7.49
N TYR A 266 8.84 -6.60 6.65
CA TYR A 266 10.13 -6.54 5.98
C TYR A 266 10.99 -5.47 6.64
N VAL A 267 12.25 -5.80 6.94
CA VAL A 267 13.18 -4.94 7.69
C VAL A 267 14.46 -4.77 6.89
N SER A 268 14.83 -3.54 6.53
CA SER A 268 16.11 -3.27 5.87
C SER A 268 17.24 -3.26 6.90
N ASN A 269 18.25 -4.08 6.67
CA ASN A 269 19.45 -4.18 7.50
C ASN A 269 20.59 -3.40 6.82
N PHE A 270 20.75 -2.15 7.23
CA PHE A 270 21.54 -1.15 6.52
C PHE A 270 23.02 -1.54 6.38
N VAL A 271 23.64 -2.09 7.44
CA VAL A 271 25.05 -2.52 7.38
C VAL A 271 25.18 -3.90 6.73
N ALA A 272 24.18 -4.77 6.91
CA ALA A 272 24.23 -6.12 6.36
C ALA A 272 23.90 -6.22 4.87
N ASN A 273 23.42 -5.13 4.23
CA ASN A 273 22.97 -5.12 2.83
C ASN A 273 21.92 -6.20 2.52
N THR A 274 21.02 -6.44 3.48
CA THR A 274 19.96 -7.45 3.36
C THR A 274 18.61 -6.93 3.85
N VAL A 275 17.54 -7.64 3.52
CA VAL A 275 16.21 -7.48 4.10
C VAL A 275 15.83 -8.73 4.88
N SER A 276 15.50 -8.58 6.16
CA SER A 276 14.91 -9.65 6.98
C SER A 276 13.39 -9.66 6.80
N VAL A 277 12.79 -10.86 6.78
CA VAL A 277 11.34 -11.04 6.74
C VAL A 277 10.90 -11.62 8.09
N ILE A 278 9.91 -11.03 8.73
CA ILE A 278 9.35 -11.48 10.01
C ILE A 278 7.92 -11.94 9.78
N ASP A 279 7.59 -13.15 10.24
CA ASP A 279 6.21 -13.60 10.40
C ASP A 279 5.62 -12.91 11.64
N THR A 280 4.53 -12.15 11.44
CA THR A 280 3.92 -11.35 12.51
C THR A 280 3.04 -12.16 13.44
N ALA A 281 2.59 -13.35 13.03
CA ALA A 281 1.81 -14.25 13.86
C ALA A 281 2.71 -14.96 14.88
N THR A 282 3.94 -15.31 14.48
CA THR A 282 4.90 -15.99 15.36
C THR A 282 5.98 -15.07 15.93
N ASN A 283 6.14 -13.86 15.40
CA ASN A 283 7.23 -12.93 15.73
C ASN A 283 8.62 -13.55 15.54
N THR A 284 8.80 -14.27 14.42
CA THR A 284 10.08 -14.92 14.09
C THR A 284 10.52 -14.57 12.67
N VAL A 285 11.84 -14.49 12.45
CA VAL A 285 12.39 -14.32 11.11
C VAL A 285 12.11 -15.55 10.26
N VAL A 286 11.67 -15.33 9.01
CA VAL A 286 11.38 -16.36 8.02
C VAL A 286 12.52 -16.43 7.01
N GLY A 287 13.07 -17.64 6.83
CA GLY A 287 14.11 -17.90 5.84
C GLY A 287 15.43 -17.20 6.15
N ILE A 288 16.28 -17.11 5.12
CA ILE A 288 17.53 -16.35 5.17
C ILE A 288 17.27 -14.88 4.78
N PRO A 289 18.01 -13.90 5.33
CA PRO A 289 17.91 -12.51 4.88
C PRO A 289 18.15 -12.38 3.37
N ILE A 290 17.33 -11.57 2.72
CA ILE A 290 17.33 -11.37 1.26
C ILE A 290 18.43 -10.37 0.90
N PRO A 291 19.46 -10.75 0.12
CA PRO A 291 20.48 -9.80 -0.33
C PRO A 291 19.89 -8.72 -1.23
N VAL A 292 20.27 -7.47 -1.01
CA VAL A 292 19.87 -6.30 -1.81
C VAL A 292 21.11 -5.45 -2.13
N GLY A 293 20.93 -4.22 -2.62
CA GLY A 293 22.03 -3.29 -2.82
C GLY A 293 22.62 -2.78 -1.50
N GLU A 294 23.63 -1.92 -1.61
CA GLU A 294 24.36 -1.41 -0.45
C GLU A 294 23.58 -0.35 0.31
N ARG A 295 23.60 -0.47 1.65
CA ARG A 295 22.96 0.45 2.60
C ARG A 295 21.45 0.62 2.31
N PRO A 296 20.66 -0.47 2.42
CA PRO A 296 19.22 -0.40 2.25
C PRO A 296 18.59 0.43 3.37
N ASP A 297 17.64 1.30 3.01
CA ASP A 297 17.07 2.29 3.92
C ASP A 297 15.53 2.11 4.05
N PHE A 298 14.72 3.16 4.20
CA PHE A 298 13.26 3.08 4.39
C PHE A 298 12.53 2.44 3.19
N LEU A 299 12.34 1.13 3.27
CA LEU A 299 11.57 0.31 2.32
C LEU A 299 10.06 0.51 2.46
N ALA A 300 9.30 0.18 1.42
CA ALA A 300 7.84 0.09 1.48
C ALA A 300 7.30 -1.10 0.69
N VAL A 301 6.15 -1.62 1.14
CA VAL A 301 5.40 -2.67 0.43
C VAL A 301 4.41 -2.01 -0.53
N SER A 302 4.27 -2.55 -1.74
CA SER A 302 3.27 -2.10 -2.71
C SER A 302 1.85 -2.28 -2.17
N PRO A 303 0.87 -1.45 -2.59
CA PRO A 303 -0.50 -1.53 -2.06
C PRO A 303 -1.20 -2.88 -2.25
N ASP A 304 -0.84 -3.61 -3.30
CA ASP A 304 -1.33 -4.97 -3.57
C ASP A 304 -0.65 -6.05 -2.71
N GLY A 305 0.39 -5.68 -1.96
CA GLY A 305 1.20 -6.60 -1.16
C GLY A 305 2.14 -7.50 -1.96
N GLY A 306 2.23 -7.34 -3.28
CA GLY A 306 2.97 -8.24 -4.17
C GLY A 306 4.48 -7.98 -4.21
N SER A 307 4.91 -6.76 -3.91
CA SER A 307 6.31 -6.35 -4.01
C SER A 307 6.76 -5.46 -2.85
N VAL A 308 8.07 -5.47 -2.57
CA VAL A 308 8.73 -4.54 -1.65
C VAL A 308 9.79 -3.77 -2.42
N TYR A 309 9.77 -2.45 -2.33
CA TYR A 309 10.76 -1.57 -2.93
C TYR A 309 11.74 -1.13 -1.85
N VAL A 310 13.03 -1.30 -2.12
CA VAL A 310 14.12 -1.09 -1.16
C VAL A 310 15.12 -0.10 -1.75
N PRO A 311 15.08 1.17 -1.34
CA PRO A 311 16.11 2.15 -1.67
C PRO A 311 17.47 1.69 -1.13
N ASN A 312 18.49 1.64 -1.98
CA ASN A 312 19.87 1.27 -1.63
C ASN A 312 20.74 2.52 -1.71
N GLN A 313 20.98 3.17 -0.57
CA GLN A 313 21.56 4.50 -0.47
C GLN A 313 22.93 4.59 -1.16
N SER A 314 23.83 3.64 -0.89
CA SER A 314 25.18 3.68 -1.47
C SER A 314 25.24 3.20 -2.92
N SER A 315 24.26 2.42 -3.36
CA SER A 315 24.20 1.92 -4.74
C SER A 315 23.47 2.84 -5.71
N ASN A 316 22.79 3.90 -5.25
CA ASN A 316 21.94 4.77 -6.07
C ASN A 316 20.88 4.00 -6.88
N THR A 317 20.34 2.93 -6.30
CA THR A 317 19.36 2.05 -6.94
C THR A 317 18.22 1.69 -5.99
N VAL A 318 17.16 1.11 -6.53
CA VAL A 318 16.07 0.47 -5.79
C VAL A 318 16.02 -1.00 -6.15
N SER A 319 16.16 -1.88 -5.16
CA SER A 319 15.89 -3.31 -5.31
C SER A 319 14.39 -3.56 -5.18
N VAL A 320 13.84 -4.45 -6.00
CA VAL A 320 12.44 -4.88 -5.91
C VAL A 320 12.41 -6.34 -5.49
N ILE A 321 11.70 -6.66 -4.42
CA ILE A 321 11.54 -8.02 -3.88
C ILE A 321 10.11 -8.48 -4.15
N ALA A 322 9.92 -9.67 -4.72
CA ALA A 322 8.61 -10.30 -4.77
C ALA A 322 8.27 -10.94 -3.42
N THR A 323 7.12 -10.59 -2.83
CA THR A 323 6.71 -11.09 -1.51
C THR A 323 6.30 -12.56 -1.54
N ALA A 324 5.81 -13.05 -2.68
CA ALA A 324 5.39 -14.45 -2.85
C ALA A 324 6.57 -15.45 -2.76
N THR A 325 7.77 -15.01 -3.14
CA THR A 325 8.98 -15.85 -3.18
C THR A 325 10.11 -15.37 -2.29
N ASN A 326 9.97 -14.19 -1.67
CA ASN A 326 11.01 -13.53 -0.88
C ASN A 326 12.35 -13.44 -1.63
N SER A 327 12.28 -13.00 -2.88
CA SER A 327 13.45 -12.89 -3.76
C SER A 327 13.45 -11.60 -4.56
N VAL A 328 14.64 -11.04 -4.81
CA VAL A 328 14.80 -9.88 -5.70
C VAL A 328 14.36 -10.23 -7.12
N ILE A 329 13.63 -9.34 -7.78
CA ILE A 329 13.07 -9.54 -9.13
C ILE A 329 13.61 -8.54 -10.15
N GLY A 330 14.40 -9.05 -11.10
CA GLY A 330 15.02 -8.25 -12.15
C GLY A 330 16.23 -7.46 -11.66
N SER A 331 16.77 -6.61 -12.54
CA SER A 331 17.88 -5.71 -12.19
C SER A 331 17.40 -4.58 -11.28
N PRO A 332 18.26 -4.07 -10.37
CA PRO A 332 17.95 -2.88 -9.58
C PRO A 332 17.61 -1.68 -10.47
N ILE A 333 16.66 -0.86 -10.03
CA ILE A 333 16.22 0.34 -10.76
C ILE A 333 17.15 1.49 -10.38
N THR A 334 17.92 2.03 -11.33
CA THR A 334 18.76 3.21 -11.08
C THR A 334 17.90 4.45 -10.86
N VAL A 335 18.17 5.19 -9.79
CA VAL A 335 17.45 6.41 -9.40
C VAL A 335 18.43 7.58 -9.19
N GLY A 336 18.02 8.64 -8.49
CA GLY A 336 18.92 9.70 -8.06
C GLY A 336 19.96 9.24 -7.03
N THR A 337 20.75 10.19 -6.53
CA THR A 337 21.87 9.86 -5.64
C THR A 337 21.40 9.75 -4.18
N ALA A 338 21.96 8.77 -3.46
CA ALA A 338 21.62 8.44 -2.08
C ALA A 338 20.10 8.33 -1.82
N PRO A 339 19.41 7.35 -2.44
CA PRO A 339 17.98 7.15 -2.21
C PRO A 339 17.71 6.62 -0.79
N THR A 340 16.70 7.16 -0.12
CA THR A 340 16.47 6.96 1.34
C THR A 340 15.08 6.41 1.66
N GLY A 341 14.01 6.96 1.10
CA GLY A 341 12.63 6.51 1.35
C GLY A 341 11.79 6.34 0.10
N VAL A 342 10.81 5.43 0.15
CA VAL A 342 9.87 5.16 -0.96
C VAL A 342 8.42 5.11 -0.47
N ALA A 343 7.49 5.64 -1.28
CA ALA A 343 6.05 5.50 -1.08
C ALA A 343 5.32 5.26 -2.41
N PHE A 344 4.11 4.70 -2.36
CA PHE A 344 3.32 4.38 -3.54
C PHE A 344 2.05 5.22 -3.63
N THR A 345 1.65 5.59 -4.84
CA THR A 345 0.25 5.94 -5.10
C THR A 345 -0.55 4.66 -5.26
N SER A 346 -1.68 4.55 -4.55
CA SER A 346 -2.71 3.60 -4.92
C SER A 346 -3.63 4.28 -5.94
N VAL A 347 -3.66 3.77 -7.18
CA VAL A 347 -4.76 4.11 -8.09
C VAL A 347 -5.87 3.12 -7.79
N ASP A 348 -6.84 3.52 -6.97
CA ASP A 348 -8.11 2.82 -6.89
C ASP A 348 -8.82 3.03 -8.22
N ILE A 349 -8.57 2.16 -9.21
CA ILE A 349 -9.46 2.11 -10.36
C ILE A 349 -10.79 1.56 -9.82
N PRO A 350 -11.90 2.31 -9.88
CA PRO A 350 -13.20 1.73 -9.60
C PRO A 350 -13.34 0.53 -10.53
N ILE A 351 -13.56 -0.66 -9.96
CA ILE A 351 -13.77 -1.88 -10.73
C ILE A 351 -15.05 -1.65 -11.56
N ILE A 352 -14.92 -1.14 -12.77
CA ILE A 352 -15.97 -1.22 -13.77
C ILE A 352 -15.85 -2.66 -14.28
N PRO A 353 -16.79 -3.56 -13.96
CA PRO A 353 -16.75 -4.91 -14.54
C PRO A 353 -16.80 -4.74 -16.06
N THR A 354 -15.68 -4.93 -16.74
CA THR A 354 -15.65 -4.98 -18.19
C THR A 354 -16.29 -6.29 -18.60
N LEU A 355 -17.45 -6.20 -19.25
CA LEU A 355 -18.04 -7.35 -19.93
C LEU A 355 -17.00 -7.84 -20.94
N SER A 356 -16.68 -9.14 -20.93
CA SER A 356 -15.84 -9.73 -21.96
C SER A 356 -16.46 -9.49 -23.34
N ASP A 357 -15.67 -9.49 -24.42
CA ASP A 357 -16.21 -9.35 -25.78
C ASP A 357 -17.32 -10.37 -26.07
N GLY A 358 -17.22 -11.57 -25.48
CA GLY A 358 -18.28 -12.58 -25.52
C GLY A 358 -19.56 -12.19 -24.77
N ALA A 359 -19.44 -11.54 -23.62
CA ALA A 359 -20.59 -11.02 -22.86
C ALA A 359 -21.23 -9.79 -23.53
N LEU A 360 -20.42 -8.95 -24.19
CA LEU A 360 -20.89 -7.81 -24.99
C LEU A 360 -21.63 -8.30 -26.26
N LEU A 361 -21.11 -9.32 -26.94
CA LEU A 361 -21.75 -9.93 -28.13
C LEU A 361 -23.08 -10.61 -27.77
N LEU A 362 -23.17 -11.27 -26.61
CA LEU A 362 -24.40 -11.86 -26.08
C LEU A 362 -25.45 -10.80 -25.71
N LEU A 363 -25.04 -9.67 -25.14
CA LEU A 363 -25.93 -8.56 -24.82
C LEU A 363 -26.49 -7.91 -26.10
N VAL A 364 -25.63 -7.68 -27.10
CA VAL A 364 -26.04 -7.14 -28.41
C VAL A 364 -26.93 -8.13 -29.15
N GLY A 365 -26.63 -9.43 -29.10
CA GLY A 365 -27.46 -10.49 -29.68
C GLY A 365 -28.84 -10.60 -29.02
N ALA A 366 -28.91 -10.51 -27.69
CA ALA A 366 -30.17 -10.51 -26.95
C ALA A 366 -31.01 -9.25 -27.24
N MET A 367 -30.39 -8.08 -27.34
CA MET A 367 -31.08 -6.84 -27.73
C MET A 367 -31.58 -6.88 -29.18
N ALA A 368 -30.79 -7.42 -30.11
CA ALA A 368 -31.20 -7.59 -31.51
C ALA A 368 -32.40 -8.55 -31.63
N ALA A 369 -32.38 -9.70 -30.95
CA ALA A 369 -33.50 -10.63 -30.93
C ALA A 369 -34.78 -10.00 -30.34
N THR A 370 -34.65 -9.18 -29.29
CA THR A 370 -35.78 -8.48 -28.68
C THR A 370 -36.36 -7.40 -29.60
N LEU A 371 -35.51 -6.73 -30.40
CA LEU A 371 -35.93 -5.76 -31.41
C LEU A 371 -36.64 -6.45 -32.60
N THR A 372 -36.14 -7.58 -33.07
CA THR A 372 -36.77 -8.36 -34.15
C THR A 372 -38.14 -8.91 -33.71
N LEU A 373 -38.28 -9.37 -32.46
CA LEU A 373 -39.55 -9.80 -31.87
C LEU A 373 -40.56 -8.64 -31.72
N ARG A 374 -40.11 -7.41 -31.42
CA ARG A 374 -40.98 -6.23 -31.37
C ARG A 374 -41.46 -5.78 -32.75
N ILE A 375 -40.62 -5.87 -33.77
CA ILE A 375 -40.98 -5.54 -35.16
C ILE A 375 -41.97 -6.57 -35.73
N ALA A 376 -41.75 -7.87 -35.47
CA ALA A 376 -42.67 -8.93 -35.87
C ALA A 376 -44.04 -8.85 -35.17
N ARG A 377 -44.09 -8.38 -33.91
CA ARG A 377 -45.38 -8.12 -33.23
C ARG A 377 -46.13 -6.91 -33.80
N ARG A 378 -45.44 -5.88 -34.31
CA ARG A 378 -46.10 -4.71 -34.94
C ARG A 378 -46.67 -5.01 -36.33
N SER A 379 -46.06 -5.91 -37.10
CA SER A 379 -46.59 -6.28 -38.43
C SER A 379 -47.79 -7.23 -38.41
N ILE A 380 -48.02 -7.93 -37.29
CA ILE A 380 -49.19 -8.81 -37.08
C ILE A 380 -50.43 -8.02 -36.61
N VAL A 381 -50.25 -6.84 -36.00
CA VAL A 381 -51.36 -5.97 -35.55
C VAL A 381 -51.86 -5.04 -36.69
N SER A 382 -51.12 -4.94 -37.80
CA SER A 382 -51.46 -4.09 -38.94
C SER A 382 -51.98 -4.87 -40.17
N ARG A 383 -52.59 -6.04 -39.98
CA ARG A 383 -53.31 -6.78 -41.02
C ARG A 383 -54.70 -7.17 -40.55
#